data_AF-A0A969JUV5-F1
#
_entry.id   AF-A0A969JUV5-F1
#
_cell.length_a   1.000
_cell.length_b   1.000
_cell.length_c   1.000
_cell.angle_alpha   90.00
_cell.angle_beta   90.00
_cell.angle_gamma   90.00
#
_symmetry.space_group_name_H-M   'P 1'
#
loop_
_entity.id
_entity.type
_entity.pdbx_description
1 polymer ?
#
loop_
_entity_poly.entity_id
_entity_poly.type
_entity_poly.pdbx_seq_one_letter_code
_entity_poly.pdbx_strand_id
1 'polypeptide(L)'
;MRLRLDRNIQIVKAPIVNFVAQGTLTVNGDLNAPQPTGEILLKSGQVNLFTTQFVLARGYRHRATFVGGRGLDPDLDIRLIASVPEVTRNPLRTSEQVVASEIDDSPLFATSLGSFADSQD
;
A
#
# COMPACT_ATOMS: atom_id res chain seq x y z
N MET A 1 18.37 -30.86 15.80
CA MET A 1 17.90 -29.91 16.85
C MET A 1 16.40 -29.66 16.66
N ARG A 2 15.62 -29.43 17.73
CA ARG A 2 14.19 -29.07 17.60
C ARG A 2 13.95 -27.67 18.16
N LEU A 3 13.51 -26.77 17.31
CA LEU A 3 13.15 -25.40 17.64
C LEU A 3 11.63 -25.28 17.78
N ARG A 4 11.16 -24.82 18.93
CA ARG A 4 9.74 -24.53 19.16
C ARG A 4 9.54 -23.03 19.20
N LEU A 5 8.62 -22.53 18.38
CA LEU A 5 8.26 -21.12 18.26
C LEU A 5 7.00 -20.85 19.10
N ASP A 6 7.00 -21.23 20.37
CA ASP A 6 5.79 -21.19 21.20
C ASP A 6 5.43 -19.77 21.70
N ARG A 7 6.39 -18.85 21.70
CA ARG A 7 6.24 -17.48 22.24
C ARG A 7 6.06 -16.41 21.15
N ASN A 8 5.22 -16.67 20.15
CA ASN A 8 4.88 -15.67 19.11
C ASN A 8 6.12 -14.95 18.56
N ILE A 9 7.00 -15.70 17.91
CA ILE A 9 8.28 -15.17 17.46
C ILE A 9 8.05 -14.16 16.34
N GLN A 10 8.72 -13.01 16.44
CA GLN A 10 8.73 -12.01 15.39
C GLN A 10 9.82 -12.36 14.36
N ILE A 11 9.40 -12.59 13.12
CA ILE A 11 10.26 -12.83 11.97
C ILE A 11 10.39 -11.53 11.21
N VAL A 12 11.59 -10.93 11.25
CA VAL A 12 11.88 -9.66 10.61
C VAL A 12 12.97 -9.85 9.56
N LYS A 13 12.67 -9.45 8.32
CA LYS A 13 13.66 -9.26 7.26
C LYS A 13 13.46 -7.87 6.71
N ALA A 14 14.12 -6.91 7.34
CA ALA A 14 13.99 -5.51 6.96
C ALA A 14 14.51 -5.28 5.52
N PRO A 15 13.88 -4.40 4.73
CA PRO A 15 12.63 -3.66 5.00
C PRO A 15 11.34 -4.39 4.54
N ILE A 16 11.45 -5.67 4.18
CA ILE A 16 10.45 -6.39 3.36
C ILE A 16 9.41 -7.08 4.23
N VAL A 17 9.82 -7.75 5.31
CA VAL A 17 8.96 -8.68 6.07
C VAL A 17 8.97 -8.37 7.56
N ASN A 18 7.78 -8.39 8.16
CA ASN A 18 7.58 -8.42 9.60
C ASN A 18 6.36 -9.28 9.94
N PHE A 19 6.56 -10.52 10.39
CA PHE A 19 5.50 -11.45 10.77
C PHE A 19 5.63 -11.90 12.22
N VAL A 20 4.49 -12.13 12.86
CA VAL A 20 4.41 -12.89 14.11
C VAL A 20 4.07 -14.33 13.77
N ALA A 21 4.90 -15.27 14.19
CA ALA A 21 4.76 -16.68 13.88
C ALA A 21 4.77 -17.57 15.11
N GLN A 22 4.10 -18.71 15.02
CA GLN A 22 4.09 -19.74 16.04
C GLN A 22 4.15 -21.12 15.40
N GLY A 23 4.83 -22.09 16.00
CA GLY A 23 4.89 -23.45 15.47
C GLY A 23 6.07 -24.24 16.00
N THR A 24 6.44 -25.30 15.29
CA THR A 24 7.61 -26.12 15.65
C THR A 24 8.36 -26.51 14.40
N LEU A 25 9.67 -26.32 14.45
CA LEU A 25 10.58 -26.63 13.36
C LEU A 25 11.66 -27.58 13.87
N THR A 26 11.88 -28.67 13.16
CA THR A 26 13.05 -29.51 13.40
C THR A 26 14.16 -29.00 12.49
N VAL A 27 15.27 -28.54 13.08
CA VAL A 27 16.43 -28.06 12.33
C VAL A 27 17.49 -29.14 12.34
N ASN A 28 17.70 -29.74 11.16
CA ASN A 28 18.74 -30.72 10.90
C ASN A 28 19.86 -30.09 10.04
N GLY A 29 20.89 -30.86 9.67
CA GLY A 29 21.98 -30.38 8.81
C GLY A 29 23.12 -29.68 9.55
N ASP A 30 24.04 -29.10 8.78
CA ASP A 30 25.19 -28.33 9.28
C ASP A 30 24.77 -26.92 9.69
N LEU A 31 25.51 -26.26 10.59
CA LEU A 31 25.25 -24.87 10.98
C LEU A 31 25.32 -23.90 9.78
N ASN A 32 26.16 -24.21 8.78
CA ASN A 32 26.28 -23.44 7.55
C ASN A 32 25.23 -23.82 6.50
N ALA A 33 24.55 -24.96 6.67
CA ALA A 33 23.53 -25.46 5.75
C ALA A 33 22.37 -26.08 6.54
N PRO A 34 21.62 -25.27 7.31
CA PRO A 34 20.50 -25.75 8.09
C PRO A 34 19.41 -26.30 7.17
N GLN A 35 18.87 -27.45 7.54
CA GLN A 35 17.78 -28.15 6.87
C GLN A 35 16.57 -28.19 7.80
N PRO A 36 15.80 -27.10 7.86
CA PRO A 36 14.56 -27.06 8.61
C PRO A 36 13.50 -27.99 8.01
N THR A 37 12.68 -28.59 8.86
CA THR A 37 11.52 -29.39 8.48
C THR A 37 10.41 -29.18 9.49
N GLY A 38 9.21 -28.91 8.99
CA GLY A 38 8.04 -28.68 9.82
C GLY A 38 7.23 -27.49 9.33
N GLU A 39 6.36 -27.01 10.20
CA GLU A 39 5.38 -25.99 9.84
C GLU A 39 5.29 -24.91 10.90
N ILE A 40 5.16 -23.68 10.42
CA ILE A 40 4.84 -22.54 11.26
C ILE A 40 3.58 -21.84 10.74
N LEU A 41 2.79 -21.35 11.69
CA LEU A 41 1.59 -20.54 11.47
C LEU A 41 1.95 -19.07 11.57
N LEU A 42 1.60 -18.30 10.55
CA LEU A 42 1.75 -16.84 10.57
C LEU A 42 0.46 -16.24 11.15
N LYS A 43 0.56 -15.60 12.31
CA LYS A 43 -0.60 -15.09 13.06
C LYS A 43 -1.00 -13.69 12.65
N SER A 44 -0.01 -12.85 12.38
CA SER A 44 -0.19 -11.47 11.96
C SER A 44 1.09 -10.95 11.31
N GLY A 45 0.98 -9.79 10.66
CA GLY A 45 2.11 -9.06 10.15
C GLY A 45 1.89 -8.55 8.75
N GLN A 46 2.97 -8.05 8.17
CA GLN A 46 2.95 -7.29 6.95
C GLN A 46 4.17 -7.59 6.08
N VAL A 47 3.96 -7.39 4.79
CA VAL A 47 5.02 -7.49 3.78
C VAL A 47 4.90 -6.32 2.82
N ASN A 48 6.03 -5.69 2.53
CA ASN A 48 6.11 -4.67 1.49
C ASN A 48 6.46 -5.36 0.18
N LEU A 49 5.54 -5.32 -0.78
CA LEU A 49 5.78 -5.81 -2.14
C LEU A 49 5.73 -4.60 -3.07
N PHE A 50 6.89 -4.22 -3.60
CA PHE A 50 7.08 -2.98 -4.36
C PHE A 50 6.70 -1.73 -3.54
N THR A 51 5.73 -0.94 -4.02
CA THR A 51 5.21 0.28 -3.38
C THR A 51 4.00 0.02 -2.49
N THR A 52 3.53 -1.23 -2.39
CA THR A 52 2.29 -1.57 -1.68
C THR A 52 2.60 -2.37 -0.43
N GLN A 53 2.04 -1.91 0.69
CA GLN A 53 2.07 -2.63 1.96
C GLN A 53 0.88 -3.57 2.04
N PHE A 54 1.18 -4.86 2.20
CA PHE A 54 0.18 -5.91 2.38
C PHE A 54 0.18 -6.39 3.82
N VAL A 55 -0.99 -6.77 4.31
CA VAL A 55 -1.17 -7.41 5.62
C VAL A 55 -1.79 -8.78 5.46
N LEU A 56 -1.51 -9.68 6.42
CA LEU A 56 -2.16 -10.99 6.44
C LEU A 56 -3.67 -10.85 6.59
N ALA A 57 -4.42 -11.50 5.71
CA ALA A 57 -5.88 -11.51 5.74
C ALA A 57 -6.38 -12.18 7.03
N ARG A 58 -7.38 -11.58 7.69
CA ARG A 58 -7.99 -12.19 8.88
C ARG A 58 -8.81 -13.43 8.47
N GLY A 59 -8.96 -14.38 9.39
CA GLY A 59 -9.76 -15.59 9.17
C GLY A 59 -9.15 -16.64 8.25
N TYR A 60 -7.95 -16.41 7.71
CA TYR A 60 -7.19 -17.41 6.96
C TYR A 60 -6.10 -18.05 7.82
N ARG A 61 -5.88 -19.35 7.66
CA ARG A 61 -4.80 -20.07 8.34
C ARG A 61 -3.52 -20.01 7.50
N HIS A 62 -2.79 -18.92 7.64
CA HIS A 62 -1.50 -18.69 6.97
C HIS A 62 -0.44 -19.67 7.46
N ARG A 63 0.23 -20.36 6.54
CA ARG A 63 1.22 -21.41 6.84
C ARG A 63 2.49 -21.22 6.02
N ALA A 64 3.61 -21.49 6.65
CA ALA A 64 4.89 -21.68 5.97
C ALA A 64 5.39 -23.09 6.26
N THR A 65 5.60 -23.87 5.20
CA THR A 65 5.98 -25.28 5.28
C THR A 65 7.42 -25.44 4.85
N PHE A 66 8.27 -25.89 5.76
CA PHE A 66 9.67 -26.18 5.48
C PHE A 66 9.83 -27.65 5.14
N VAL A 67 10.43 -27.91 3.98
CA VAL A 67 10.74 -29.26 3.49
C VAL A 67 12.25 -29.45 3.53
N GLY A 68 12.70 -30.52 4.19
CA GLY A 68 14.12 -30.87 4.25
C GLY A 68 14.72 -30.98 2.84
N GLY A 69 15.94 -30.45 2.68
CA GLY A 69 16.65 -30.42 1.39
C GLY A 69 16.38 -29.18 0.52
N ARG A 70 15.40 -28.32 0.85
CA ARG A 70 15.17 -27.02 0.17
C ARG A 70 15.86 -25.83 0.87
N GLY A 71 16.72 -26.11 1.85
CA GLY A 71 17.36 -25.07 2.66
C GLY A 71 16.35 -24.30 3.51
N LEU A 72 16.50 -22.98 3.56
CA LEU A 72 15.66 -22.08 4.39
C LEU A 72 14.44 -21.52 3.64
N ASP A 73 14.10 -22.07 2.48
CA ASP A 73 12.99 -21.59 1.66
C ASP A 73 11.71 -22.42 1.91
N PRO A 74 10.67 -21.83 2.54
CA PRO A 74 9.42 -22.53 2.80
C PRO A 74 8.40 -22.35 1.68
N ASP A 75 7.53 -23.34 1.50
CA ASP A 75 6.30 -23.19 0.72
C ASP A 75 5.29 -22.34 1.53
N LEU A 76 4.87 -21.21 0.96
CA LEU A 76 3.96 -20.26 1.61
C LEU A 76 2.52 -20.42 1.11
N ASP A 77 1.61 -20.71 2.03
CA ASP A 77 0.17 -20.65 1.81
C ASP A 77 -0.41 -19.51 2.66
N ILE A 78 -0.55 -18.34 2.03
CA ILE A 78 -0.94 -17.09 2.70
C ILE A 78 -1.94 -16.30 1.85
N ARG A 79 -2.75 -15.49 2.52
CA ARG A 79 -3.61 -14.49 1.87
C ARG A 79 -3.23 -13.09 2.32
N LEU A 80 -3.04 -12.21 1.35
CA LEU A 80 -2.62 -10.84 1.58
C LEU A 80 -3.72 -9.88 1.14
N ILE A 81 -3.93 -8.83 1.92
CA ILE A 81 -4.84 -7.72 1.59
C ILE A 81 -4.08 -6.41 1.69
N ALA A 82 -4.46 -5.45 0.85
CA ALA A 82 -3.98 -4.08 0.88
C ALA A 82 -5.16 -3.12 0.74
N SER A 83 -4.99 -1.89 1.19
CA SER A 83 -5.95 -0.81 0.98
C SER A 83 -5.34 0.25 0.08
N VAL A 84 -6.06 0.67 -0.95
CA VAL A 84 -5.63 1.71 -1.90
C VAL A 84 -6.60 2.88 -1.79
N PRO A 85 -6.25 3.95 -1.06
CA PRO A 85 -7.10 5.12 -0.95
C PRO A 85 -7.12 5.90 -2.27
N GLU A 86 -8.31 6.19 -2.79
CA GLU A 86 -8.48 7.15 -3.88
C GLU A 86 -8.55 8.56 -3.31
N VAL A 87 -7.66 9.45 -3.73
CA VAL A 87 -7.62 10.84 -3.27
C VAL A 87 -8.24 11.73 -4.35
N THR A 88 -9.55 11.96 -4.26
CA THR A 88 -10.20 13.00 -5.06
C THR A 88 -9.82 14.37 -4.48
N ARG A 89 -8.99 15.14 -5.19
CA ARG A 89 -8.72 16.53 -4.81
C ARG A 89 -10.01 17.31 -4.92
N ASN A 90 -10.61 17.70 -3.80
CA ASN A 90 -11.68 18.68 -3.81
C ASN A 90 -11.06 20.04 -4.17
N PRO A 91 -11.37 20.65 -5.32
CA PRO A 91 -10.93 22.02 -5.57
C PRO A 91 -11.53 22.90 -4.47
N LEU A 92 -10.67 23.65 -3.77
CA LEU A 92 -11.10 24.71 -2.87
C LEU A 92 -12.07 25.59 -3.66
N ARG A 93 -13.34 25.65 -3.25
CA ARG A 93 -14.22 26.71 -3.72
C ARG A 93 -13.69 28.00 -3.11
N THR A 94 -12.90 28.75 -3.86
CA THR A 94 -12.65 30.16 -3.59
C THR A 94 -13.96 30.90 -3.89
N SER A 95 -14.86 30.90 -2.92
CA SER A 95 -15.92 31.90 -2.84
C SER A 95 -15.24 33.27 -2.70
N GLU A 96 -15.26 34.03 -3.80
CA GLU A 96 -15.43 35.48 -3.85
C GLU A 96 -14.85 36.27 -2.66
N GLN A 97 -13.53 36.44 -2.61
CA GLN A 97 -12.86 37.64 -2.07
C GLN A 97 -11.35 37.52 -2.25
N VAL A 98 -10.90 37.65 -3.51
CA VAL A 98 -9.59 38.25 -3.73
C VAL A 98 -9.85 39.76 -3.74
N VAL A 99 -9.41 40.41 -2.67
CA VAL A 99 -9.39 41.87 -2.56
C VAL A 99 -8.43 42.37 -3.66
N ALA A 100 -8.99 42.96 -4.71
CA ALA A 100 -8.23 43.47 -5.84
C ALA A 100 -7.28 44.58 -5.39
N SER A 101 -6.00 44.48 -5.76
CA SER A 101 -5.08 45.61 -5.87
C SER A 101 -4.59 45.76 -7.31
N GLU A 102 -5.47 45.48 -8.26
CA GLU A 102 -5.23 45.73 -9.68
C GLU A 102 -5.85 47.08 -10.05
N ILE A 103 -5.03 47.99 -10.57
CA ILE A 103 -5.52 49.20 -11.24
C ILE A 103 -5.86 48.79 -12.67
N ASP A 104 -7.13 48.94 -13.03
CA ASP A 104 -7.65 48.67 -14.37
C ASP A 104 -7.28 49.83 -15.32
N ASP A 105 -6.26 49.63 -16.16
CA ASP A 105 -5.89 50.54 -17.27
C ASP A 105 -6.51 50.03 -18.58
N SER A 106 -7.84 50.13 -18.68
CA SER A 106 -8.59 49.83 -19.91
C SER A 106 -8.84 51.10 -20.73
N PRO A 107 -8.34 51.23 -21.98
CA PRO A 107 -8.59 52.42 -22.80
C PRO A 107 -10.03 52.46 -23.35
N LEU A 108 -10.55 53.68 -23.40
CA LEU A 108 -11.91 54.11 -23.74
C LEU A 108 -12.49 53.45 -25.01
N PHE A 109 -13.74 53.02 -24.90
CA PHE A 109 -14.59 52.40 -25.91
C PHE A 109 -14.49 53.04 -27.31
N ALA A 110 -14.09 52.23 -28.29
CA ALA A 110 -14.27 52.55 -29.70
C ALA A 110 -14.72 51.31 -30.49
N THR A 111 -16.02 51.15 -30.68
CA THR A 111 -16.59 50.47 -31.86
C THR A 111 -18.08 50.84 -31.95
N SER A 112 -18.43 51.89 -32.71
CA SER A 112 -18.94 51.79 -34.09
C SER A 112 -20.17 50.87 -34.20
N LEU A 113 -21.36 51.45 -34.03
CA LEU A 113 -22.65 50.84 -34.36
C LEU A 113 -23.03 51.24 -35.78
N GLY A 114 -22.77 50.33 -36.72
CA GLY A 114 -23.24 50.42 -38.10
C GLY A 114 -24.69 49.96 -38.24
N SER A 115 -25.54 50.92 -38.59
CA SER A 115 -26.46 50.93 -39.74
C SER A 115 -27.54 49.84 -39.96
N PHE A 116 -28.70 50.37 -40.36
CA PHE A 116 -29.86 49.81 -41.09
C PHE A 116 -30.91 49.04 -40.27
N ALA A 117 -32.23 49.12 -40.48
CA ALA A 117 -33.22 50.04 -41.08
C ALA A 117 -34.55 49.25 -40.99
N ASP A 118 -35.68 49.85 -40.60
CA ASP A 118 -36.97 49.65 -41.30
C ASP A 118 -38.06 50.61 -40.76
N SER A 119 -38.88 51.07 -41.69
CA SER A 119 -40.02 52.00 -41.57
C SER A 119 -41.26 51.37 -40.95
N GLN A 120 -42.05 52.15 -40.21
CA GLN A 120 -43.51 51.99 -40.20
C GLN A 120 -44.19 53.37 -40.16
N ASP A 121 -45.32 53.40 -40.88
CA ASP A 121 -46.23 54.51 -41.24
C ASP A 121 -46.63 55.47 -40.10
#